data_AF-A0A359LQI4-F1
#
_entry.id   AF-A0A359LQI4-F1
#
_cell.length_a   1.000
_cell.length_b   1.000
_cell.length_c   1.000
_cell.angle_alpha   90.00
_cell.angle_beta   90.00
_cell.angle_gamma   90.00
#
_symmetry.space_group_name_H-M   'P 1'
#
loop_
_entity.id
_entity.type
_entity.pdbx_description
1 polymer ?
#
loop_
_entity_poly.entity_id
_entity_poly.type
_entity_poly.pdbx_seq_one_letter_code
_entity_poly.pdbx_strand_id
1 'polypeptide(L)'
;MKTKFTEYSARFSPDGKWMAYTSNESGQTEVYVQAYPGPGGKLPISNGGGDHPQWSRDGKQLYYFLSDSVYVVDVITQPAFRAGAPRLVGARLGISEINARNWSVAADGRIFLAKRPDQAPTEQTQVRVVQNFLTEVRRRLPTNK
;
A
#
# COMPACT_ATOMS: atom_id res chain seq x y z
N MET A 1 11.80 15.90 14.92
CA MET A 1 10.46 16.28 15.42
C MET A 1 10.09 15.26 16.49
N LYS A 2 9.95 15.66 17.77
CA LYS A 2 9.50 14.77 18.85
C LYS A 2 8.06 15.15 19.15
N THR A 3 7.11 14.31 18.76
CA THR A 3 5.72 14.43 19.18
C THR A 3 5.47 13.50 20.38
N LYS A 4 4.38 13.72 21.10
CA LYS A 4 3.91 12.78 22.14
C LYS A 4 3.21 11.54 21.55
N PHE A 5 3.13 11.47 20.22
CA PHE A 5 2.40 10.47 19.47
C PHE A 5 3.35 9.40 18.96
N THR A 6 2.82 8.21 18.73
CA THR A 6 3.57 7.13 18.11
C THR A 6 3.53 7.32 16.61
N GLU A 7 4.70 7.58 16.01
CA GLU A 7 4.86 7.78 14.57
C GLU A 7 5.79 6.69 13.99
N TYR A 8 5.36 5.99 12.94
CA TYR A 8 6.12 4.87 12.37
C TYR A 8 5.81 4.64 10.87
N SER A 9 6.51 3.68 10.26
CA SER A 9 6.33 3.26 8.86
C SER A 9 6.42 4.39 7.82
N ALA A 10 7.30 5.38 8.06
CA ALA A 10 7.47 6.49 7.15
C ALA A 10 7.99 6.04 5.77
N ARG A 11 7.41 6.61 4.70
CA ARG A 11 7.77 6.39 3.29
C ARG A 11 7.75 7.70 2.51
N PHE A 12 8.83 7.97 1.79
CA PHE A 12 8.89 9.09 0.85
C PHE A 12 8.10 8.80 -0.43
N SER A 13 7.46 9.82 -0.99
CA SER A 13 6.89 9.76 -2.33
C SER A 13 7.99 9.53 -3.37
N PRO A 14 7.66 8.99 -4.56
CA PRO A 14 8.65 8.78 -5.62
C PRO A 14 9.33 10.06 -6.11
N ASP A 15 8.64 11.20 -6.03
CA ASP A 15 9.21 12.52 -6.34
C ASP A 15 10.00 13.15 -5.19
N GLY A 16 10.06 12.49 -4.03
CA GLY A 16 10.80 12.93 -2.84
C GLY A 16 10.22 14.15 -2.13
N LYS A 17 9.07 14.68 -2.59
CA LYS A 17 8.48 15.92 -2.09
C LYS A 17 7.51 15.73 -0.92
N TRP A 18 7.13 14.48 -0.63
CA TRP A 18 6.14 14.13 0.37
C TRP A 18 6.59 12.93 1.19
N MET A 19 6.17 12.89 2.44
CA MET A 19 6.35 11.76 3.33
C MET A 19 5.00 11.30 3.85
N ALA A 20 4.67 10.03 3.59
CA ALA A 20 3.55 9.36 4.21
C ALA A 20 4.04 8.62 5.47
N TYR A 21 3.24 8.61 6.54
CA TYR A 21 3.58 7.93 7.78
C TYR A 21 2.32 7.60 8.58
N THR A 22 2.44 6.67 9.52
CA THR A 22 1.36 6.33 10.45
C THR A 22 1.54 7.13 11.73
N SER A 23 0.45 7.68 12.27
CA SER A 23 0.42 8.40 13.55
C SER A 23 -0.86 8.06 14.32
N ASN A 24 -0.80 8.07 15.65
CA ASN A 24 -1.98 7.97 16.51
C ASN A 24 -2.49 9.33 17.03
N GLU A 25 -2.11 10.43 16.37
CA GLU A 25 -2.40 11.79 16.83
C GLU A 25 -3.89 12.16 16.89
N SER A 26 -4.73 11.46 16.14
CA SER A 26 -6.20 11.59 16.19
C SER A 26 -6.85 10.81 17.35
N GLY A 27 -6.08 10.01 18.11
CA GLY A 27 -6.59 9.08 19.11
C GLY A 27 -6.67 7.62 18.62
N GLN A 28 -6.47 7.38 17.32
CA GLN A 28 -6.35 6.06 16.70
C GLN A 28 -5.30 6.10 15.59
N THR A 29 -4.80 4.94 15.15
CA THR A 29 -3.78 4.90 14.08
C THR A 29 -4.37 5.33 12.75
N GLU A 30 -3.79 6.37 12.15
CA GLU A 30 -4.17 6.89 10.85
C GLU A 30 -2.92 7.13 10.00
N VAL A 31 -3.11 7.13 8.68
CA VAL A 31 -2.10 7.52 7.70
C VAL A 31 -2.19 9.02 7.44
N TYR A 32 -1.05 9.67 7.53
CA TYR A 32 -0.87 11.09 7.22
C TYR A 32 0.15 11.27 6.11
N VAL A 33 0.02 12.37 5.37
CA VAL A 33 1.04 12.86 4.43
C VAL A 33 1.45 14.28 4.83
N GLN A 34 2.75 14.56 4.73
CA GLN A 34 3.30 15.90 4.93
C GLN A 34 4.36 16.23 3.86
N ALA A 35 4.57 17.52 3.61
CA ALA A 35 5.60 17.99 2.67
C ALA A 35 7.02 17.66 3.20
N TYR A 36 7.96 17.44 2.28
CA TYR A 36 9.36 17.19 2.57
C TYR A 36 10.28 17.67 1.43
N PRO A 37 11.48 18.21 1.72
CA PRO A 37 11.92 18.69 3.03
C PRO A 37 11.23 20.03 3.36
N GLY A 38 10.87 20.24 4.63
CA GLY A 38 10.40 21.53 5.11
C GLY A 38 9.13 21.46 5.94
N PRO A 39 8.72 22.60 6.54
CA PRO A 39 7.48 22.69 7.27
C PRO A 39 6.30 22.62 6.30
N GLY A 40 5.35 21.72 6.58
CA GLY A 40 4.11 21.61 5.84
C GLY A 40 3.00 21.14 6.76
N GLY A 41 1.75 21.43 6.39
CA GLY A 41 0.59 20.88 7.08
C GLY A 41 0.56 19.36 6.95
N LYS A 42 0.20 18.69 8.03
CA LYS A 42 -0.13 17.26 8.02
C LYS A 42 -1.52 17.09 7.41
N LEU A 43 -1.65 16.20 6.44
CA LEU A 43 -2.90 15.91 5.74
C LEU A 43 -3.33 14.48 6.08
N PRO A 44 -4.51 14.26 6.67
CA PRO A 44 -5.02 12.91 6.92
C PRO A 44 -5.38 12.24 5.58
N ILE A 45 -4.94 11.01 5.41
CA ILE A 45 -5.24 10.16 4.23
C ILE A 45 -6.33 9.15 4.56
N SER A 46 -6.30 8.61 5.78
CA SER A 46 -7.32 7.71 6.29
C SER A 46 -8.13 8.39 7.39
N ASN A 47 -9.35 7.87 7.59
CA ASN A 47 -10.23 8.23 8.69
C ASN A 47 -11.01 6.96 9.07
N GLY A 48 -10.94 6.56 10.34
CA GLY A 48 -11.49 5.27 10.78
C GLY A 48 -10.44 4.17 10.92
N GLY A 49 -9.15 4.51 10.81
CA GLY A 49 -8.03 3.59 10.95
C GLY A 49 -7.18 3.52 9.68
N GLY A 50 -5.90 3.27 9.87
CA GLY A 50 -4.99 2.97 8.78
C GLY A 50 -3.54 2.90 9.25
N ASP A 51 -2.76 2.03 8.62
CA ASP A 51 -1.33 1.95 8.87
C ASP A 51 -0.50 1.55 7.63
N HIS A 52 0.82 1.54 7.82
CA HIS A 52 1.80 1.04 6.86
C HIS A 52 1.68 1.64 5.45
N PRO A 53 1.70 2.97 5.27
CA PRO A 53 1.51 3.56 3.95
C PRO A 53 2.55 3.08 2.92
N GLN A 54 2.11 2.91 1.66
CA GLN A 54 2.96 2.52 0.55
C GLN A 54 2.59 3.29 -0.72
N TRP A 55 3.53 4.09 -1.24
CA TRP A 55 3.35 4.75 -2.52
C TRP A 55 3.44 3.74 -3.67
N SER A 56 2.58 3.93 -4.66
CA SER A 56 2.79 3.41 -6.01
C SER A 56 4.10 3.95 -6.59
N ARG A 57 4.73 3.16 -7.46
CA ARG A 57 6.01 3.54 -8.09
C ARG A 57 5.87 4.79 -8.98
N ASP A 58 4.71 4.99 -9.60
CA ASP A 58 4.44 6.15 -10.45
C ASP A 58 3.99 7.39 -9.66
N GLY A 59 3.80 7.25 -8.34
CA GLY A 59 3.46 8.34 -7.43
C GLY A 59 2.01 8.83 -7.53
N LYS A 60 1.14 8.12 -8.27
CA LYS A 60 -0.26 8.52 -8.47
C LYS A 60 -1.23 7.94 -7.45
N GLN A 61 -0.76 6.98 -6.66
CA GLN A 61 -1.55 6.27 -5.66
C GLN A 61 -0.78 6.07 -4.37
N LEU A 62 -1.51 6.11 -3.27
CA LEU A 62 -1.05 5.77 -1.92
C LEU A 62 -1.92 4.67 -1.35
N TYR A 63 -1.30 3.56 -0.99
CA TYR A 63 -1.94 2.39 -0.40
C TYR A 63 -1.71 2.37 1.10
N TYR A 64 -2.64 1.78 1.85
CA TYR A 64 -2.50 1.55 3.29
C TYR A 64 -3.31 0.34 3.73
N PHE A 65 -2.98 -0.22 4.88
CA PHE A 65 -3.76 -1.30 5.49
C PHE A 65 -4.77 -0.76 6.49
N LEU A 66 -5.93 -1.40 6.52
CA LEU A 66 -6.91 -1.25 7.58
C LEU A 66 -7.38 -2.65 7.95
N SER A 67 -6.94 -3.14 9.11
CA SER A 67 -7.19 -4.50 9.56
C SER A 67 -6.72 -5.55 8.53
N ASP A 68 -7.64 -6.26 7.88
CA ASP A 68 -7.38 -7.33 6.91
C ASP A 68 -7.52 -6.89 5.44
N SER A 69 -7.61 -5.58 5.23
CA SER A 69 -8.00 -4.96 3.97
C SER A 69 -6.98 -3.93 3.52
N VAL A 70 -6.74 -3.86 2.20
CA VAL A 70 -5.91 -2.81 1.59
C VAL A 70 -6.81 -1.75 1.01
N TYR A 71 -6.53 -0.50 1.37
CA TYR A 71 -7.14 0.66 0.74
C TYR A 71 -6.12 1.35 -0.15
N VAL A 72 -6.63 2.04 -1.16
CA VAL A 72 -5.86 2.90 -2.05
C VAL A 72 -6.55 4.25 -2.17
N VAL A 73 -5.74 5.29 -2.28
CA VAL A 73 -6.16 6.65 -2.54
C VAL A 73 -5.43 7.15 -3.78
N ASP A 74 -6.15 7.68 -4.75
CA ASP A 74 -5.53 8.39 -5.87
C ASP A 74 -5.02 9.75 -5.37
N VAL A 75 -3.79 10.10 -5.73
CA VAL A 75 -3.08 11.28 -5.24
C VAL A 75 -2.48 12.10 -6.36
N ILE A 76 -2.42 13.40 -6.14
CA ILE A 76 -1.71 14.37 -6.97
C ILE A 76 -0.66 15.00 -6.07
N THR A 77 0.62 14.93 -6.41
CA THR A 77 1.69 15.48 -5.57
C THR A 77 2.11 16.90 -5.97
N GLN A 78 1.68 17.38 -7.15
CA GLN A 78 2.08 18.66 -7.73
C GLN A 78 0.92 19.34 -8.49
N PRO A 79 0.81 20.68 -8.46
CA PRO A 79 1.69 21.62 -7.74
C PRO A 79 1.48 21.61 -6.21
N ALA A 80 0.40 21.01 -5.73
CA ALA A 80 0.11 20.81 -4.31
C ALA A 80 -0.45 19.40 -4.09
N PHE A 81 -0.30 18.88 -2.87
CA PHE A 81 -0.85 17.57 -2.54
C PHE A 81 -2.37 17.58 -2.53
N ARG A 82 -2.98 16.62 -3.23
CA ARG A 82 -4.42 16.32 -3.17
C ARG A 82 -4.60 14.82 -3.10
N ALA A 83 -5.56 14.38 -2.30
CA ALA A 83 -5.96 13.00 -2.17
C ALA A 83 -7.45 12.86 -2.51
N GLY A 84 -7.80 11.80 -3.24
CA GLY A 84 -9.18 11.41 -3.48
C GLY A 84 -9.79 10.69 -2.27
N ALA A 85 -10.96 10.08 -2.48
CA ALA A 85 -11.57 9.22 -1.47
C ALA A 85 -10.87 7.85 -1.42
N PRO A 86 -10.65 7.26 -0.23
CA PRO A 86 -10.16 5.90 -0.12
C PRO A 86 -11.11 4.87 -0.73
N ARG A 87 -10.54 3.89 -1.44
CA ARG A 87 -11.27 2.76 -2.02
C ARG A 87 -10.59 1.44 -1.67
N LEU A 88 -11.40 0.41 -1.43
CA LEU A 88 -10.91 -0.94 -1.16
C LEU A 88 -10.25 -1.55 -2.41
N VAL A 89 -9.11 -2.21 -2.22
CA VAL A 89 -8.41 -2.96 -3.28
C VAL A 89 -8.78 -4.44 -3.16
N GLY A 90 -9.75 -4.89 -3.97
CA GLY A 90 -10.13 -6.30 -4.07
C GLY A 90 -10.84 -6.85 -2.83
N ALA A 91 -10.74 -8.16 -2.61
CA ALA A 91 -11.34 -8.85 -1.47
C ALA A 91 -10.43 -8.83 -0.24
N ARG A 92 -11.02 -9.00 0.96
CA ARG A 92 -10.31 -9.17 2.22
C ARG A 92 -9.23 -10.23 2.08
N LEU A 93 -8.01 -9.88 2.46
CA LEU A 93 -6.84 -10.72 2.20
C LEU A 93 -6.69 -11.84 3.27
N GLY A 94 -7.51 -11.82 4.33
CA GLY A 94 -7.50 -12.86 5.39
C GLY A 94 -6.17 -12.93 6.15
N ILE A 95 -5.41 -11.85 6.14
CA ILE A 95 -4.07 -11.74 6.74
C ILE A 95 -4.17 -10.83 7.95
N SER A 96 -4.07 -11.44 9.13
CA SER A 96 -4.17 -10.77 10.43
C SER A 96 -2.87 -10.12 10.90
N GLU A 97 -1.72 -10.45 10.28
CA GLU A 97 -0.40 -10.06 10.77
C GLU A 97 0.52 -9.56 9.65
N ILE A 98 0.17 -8.41 9.06
CA ILE A 98 1.08 -7.73 8.14
C ILE A 98 1.81 -6.65 8.94
N ASN A 99 3.12 -6.81 9.07
CA ASN A 99 3.98 -5.72 9.51
C ASN A 99 4.67 -5.05 8.30
N ALA A 100 5.16 -3.83 8.49
CA ALA A 100 5.81 -2.98 7.48
C ALA A 100 6.85 -3.64 6.57
N ARG A 101 7.36 -4.81 6.95
CA ARG A 101 8.48 -5.49 6.31
C ARG A 101 8.07 -6.51 5.26
N ASN A 102 6.79 -6.84 5.17
CA ASN A 102 6.32 -8.02 4.45
C ASN A 102 5.41 -7.72 3.26
N TRP A 103 5.34 -6.48 2.77
CA TRP A 103 4.52 -6.16 1.60
C TRP A 103 5.09 -5.07 0.69
N SER A 104 4.69 -5.08 -0.58
CA SER A 104 5.00 -4.02 -1.56
C SER A 104 3.94 -3.95 -2.65
N VAL A 105 3.84 -2.80 -3.31
CA VAL A 105 2.94 -2.57 -4.45
C VAL A 105 3.77 -2.36 -5.72
N ALA A 106 3.51 -3.15 -6.76
CA ALA A 106 4.15 -2.99 -8.06
C ALA A 106 3.56 -1.81 -8.85
N ALA A 107 4.28 -1.39 -9.89
CA ALA A 107 3.88 -0.27 -10.73
C ALA A 107 2.52 -0.47 -11.42
N ASP A 108 2.08 -1.71 -11.59
CA ASP A 108 0.79 -2.07 -12.18
C ASP A 108 -0.31 -2.35 -11.14
N GLY A 109 -0.08 -2.00 -9.87
CA GLY A 109 -1.05 -2.15 -8.79
C GLY A 109 -1.10 -3.55 -8.18
N ARG A 110 -0.28 -4.51 -8.63
CA ARG A 110 -0.18 -5.82 -7.97
C ARG A 110 0.44 -5.68 -6.58
N ILE A 111 -0.12 -6.39 -5.61
CA ILE A 111 0.35 -6.41 -4.22
C ILE A 111 1.14 -7.71 -3.99
N PHE A 112 2.38 -7.56 -3.54
CA PHE A 112 3.23 -8.67 -3.14
C PHE A 112 3.27 -8.76 -1.63
N LEU A 113 3.07 -9.97 -1.11
CA LEU A 113 3.10 -10.28 0.31
C LEU A 113 4.14 -11.37 0.56
N ALA A 114 5.06 -11.11 1.48
CA ALA A 114 6.02 -12.09 1.96
C ALA A 114 5.56 -12.60 3.34
N LYS A 115 4.88 -13.75 3.38
CA LYS A 115 4.60 -14.43 4.65
C LYS A 115 5.91 -15.01 5.18
N ARG A 116 6.34 -14.62 6.38
CA ARG A 116 7.33 -15.41 7.12
C ARG A 116 6.60 -16.67 7.61
N PRO A 117 7.03 -17.88 7.26
CA PRO A 117 6.51 -19.07 7.92
C PRO A 117 7.01 -19.04 9.37
N ASP A 118 6.10 -19.14 10.34
CA ASP A 118 6.44 -19.25 11.77
C ASP A 118 7.14 -20.57 12.14
N GLN A 119 7.37 -21.44 11.17
CA GLN A 119 8.08 -22.71 11.35
C GLN A 119 9.11 -22.88 10.23
N ALA A 120 10.29 -23.41 10.60
CA ALA A 120 11.31 -23.81 9.64
C ALA A 120 10.69 -24.74 8.59
N PRO A 121 11.03 -24.61 7.29
CA PRO A 121 10.33 -25.30 6.23
C PRO A 121 10.57 -26.82 6.31
N THR A 122 9.61 -27.56 6.86
CA THR A 122 9.44 -28.98 6.56
C THR A 122 8.53 -29.08 5.34
N GLU A 123 9.17 -29.40 4.20
CA GLU A 123 8.58 -29.66 2.88
C GLU A 123 8.23 -28.44 2.00
N GLN A 124 8.45 -28.66 0.70
CA GLN A 124 8.68 -27.66 -0.33
C GLN A 124 7.59 -26.58 -0.40
N THR A 125 7.94 -25.35 0.02
CA THR A 125 7.16 -24.15 -0.30
C THR A 125 7.10 -23.98 -1.81
N GLN A 126 5.97 -24.36 -2.43
CA GLN A 126 5.71 -24.02 -3.82
C GLN A 126 5.45 -22.51 -3.93
N VAL A 127 6.42 -21.79 -4.48
CA VAL A 127 6.21 -20.45 -5.01
C VAL A 127 5.38 -20.59 -6.29
N ARG A 128 4.06 -20.38 -6.21
CA ARG A 128 3.23 -20.27 -7.41
C ARG A 128 3.41 -18.90 -8.05
N VAL A 129 4.34 -18.81 -9.00
CA VAL A 129 4.45 -17.68 -9.92
C VAL A 129 3.49 -17.94 -11.07
N VAL A 130 2.35 -17.24 -11.10
CA VAL A 130 1.53 -17.17 -12.33
C VAL A 130 2.11 -16.06 -13.20
N GLN A 131 2.97 -16.44 -14.15
CA GLN A 131 3.41 -15.57 -15.24
C GLN A 131 2.60 -15.88 -16.51
N ASN A 132 2.25 -14.84 -17.26
CA ASN A 132 1.64 -14.88 -18.61
C ASN A 132 0.19 -15.37 -18.75
N PHE A 133 -0.76 -14.82 -17.98
CA PHE A 133 -2.19 -15.05 -18.28
C PHE A 133 -2.66 -14.40 -19.60
N LEU A 134 -1.99 -13.34 -20.08
CA LEU A 134 -2.43 -12.61 -21.28
C LEU A 134 -1.99 -13.19 -22.63
N THR A 135 -1.14 -14.23 -22.66
CA THR A 135 -0.83 -14.97 -23.89
C THR A 135 -1.71 -16.22 -24.05
N GLU A 136 -2.22 -16.78 -22.94
CA GLU A 136 -2.98 -18.04 -22.94
C GLU A 136 -4.46 -17.85 -23.33
N VAL A 137 -5.04 -16.66 -23.15
CA VAL A 137 -6.48 -16.44 -23.43
C VAL A 137 -6.79 -16.20 -24.91
N ARG A 138 -5.80 -15.89 -25.76
CA ARG A 138 -6.03 -15.69 -27.20
C ARG A 138 -5.91 -16.97 -28.06
N ARG A 139 -5.60 -18.14 -27.47
CA ARG A 139 -5.48 -19.42 -28.20
C ARG A 139 -6.68 -20.36 -28.03
N ARG A 140 -7.80 -19.90 -27.44
CA ARG A 140 -9.05 -20.69 -27.35
C ARG A 140 -10.27 -19.95 -27.89
N LEU A 141 -10.13 -19.36 -29.07
CA LEU A 141 -11.28 -19.12 -29.93
C LEU A 141 -11.25 -20.16 -31.06
N PRO A 142 -12.14 -21.16 -31.05
CA PRO A 142 -12.53 -21.80 -32.31
C PRO A 142 -13.27 -20.74 -33.13
N THR A 143 -12.62 -20.28 -34.19
CA THR A 143 -13.30 -19.65 -35.32
C THR A 143 -14.15 -20.73 -35.99
N ASN A 144 -15.44 -20.43 -36.07
CA ASN A 144 -16.50 -20.97 -36.92
C ASN A 144 -16.14 -22.09 -37.92
N LYS A 145 -16.98 -23.13 -37.96
CA LYS A 145 -17.52 -23.68 -39.21
C LYS A 145 -18.95 -24.16 -39.01
#